data_AF-A0A1G6PN66-F1
#
_entry.id   AF-A0A1G6PN66-F1
#
_cell.length_a   1.000
_cell.length_b   1.000
_cell.length_c   1.000
_cell.angle_alpha   90.00
_cell.angle_beta   90.00
_cell.angle_gamma   90.00
#
_symmetry.space_group_name_H-M   'P 1'
#
loop_
_entity.id
_entity.type
_entity.pdbx_description
1 polymer ?
#
loop_
_entity_poly.entity_id
_entity_poly.type
_entity_poly.pdbx_seq_one_letter_code
_entity_poly.pdbx_strand_id
1 'polypeptide(L)'
;MANKNTNGSFDYGPAQVNSAWLSKTEEVGIGASALQHDTCANLWAAGWIMRRCLNKFSNSFWHAVGCYHTGENPKKPEQLARQRTYAVKVYRAIEKTRGPFLKWLNGV
;
A
#
# COMPACT_ATOMS: atom_id res chain seq x y z
N MET A 1 6.70 -14.63 8.64
CA MET A 1 7.15 -15.04 7.28
C MET A 1 6.30 -14.32 6.24
N ALA A 2 6.78 -14.17 5.01
CA ALA A 2 6.04 -13.52 3.94
C ALA A 2 4.72 -14.26 3.64
N ASN A 3 3.65 -13.53 3.41
CA ASN A 3 2.35 -14.13 3.09
C ASN A 3 2.28 -14.46 1.60
N LYS A 4 2.14 -15.74 1.25
CA LYS A 4 2.04 -16.17 -0.15
C LYS A 4 0.60 -16.06 -0.64
N ASN A 5 0.40 -15.33 -1.73
CA ASN A 5 -0.88 -15.17 -2.41
C ASN A 5 -1.14 -16.31 -3.41
N THR A 6 -2.41 -16.53 -3.76
CA THR A 6 -2.84 -17.57 -4.70
C THR A 6 -2.27 -17.40 -6.11
N ASN A 7 -1.92 -16.16 -6.48
CA ASN A 7 -1.28 -15.84 -7.76
C ASN A 7 0.25 -15.99 -7.73
N GLY A 8 0.84 -16.50 -6.64
CA GLY A 8 2.28 -16.69 -6.48
C GLY A 8 3.06 -15.46 -6.03
N SER A 9 2.41 -14.30 -5.86
CA SER A 9 3.05 -13.12 -5.25
C SER A 9 3.18 -13.27 -3.73
N PHE A 10 4.00 -12.43 -3.10
CA PHE A 10 4.23 -12.42 -1.66
C PHE A 10 3.98 -11.05 -1.07
N ASP A 11 3.35 -10.97 0.10
CA ASP A 11 3.23 -9.72 0.87
C ASP A 11 4.23 -9.71 2.03
N TYR A 12 5.09 -8.69 2.04
CA TYR A 12 6.20 -8.55 2.98
C TYR A 12 5.88 -7.58 4.12
N GLY A 13 6.26 -7.98 5.33
CA GLY A 13 6.30 -7.12 6.51
C GLY A 13 4.95 -6.49 6.91
N PRO A 14 4.96 -5.53 7.84
CA PRO A 14 3.74 -4.97 8.43
C PRO A 14 2.88 -4.15 7.46
N ALA A 15 3.49 -3.46 6.49
CA ALA A 15 2.74 -2.71 5.47
C ALA A 15 2.26 -3.60 4.31
N GLN A 16 2.53 -4.91 4.36
CA GLN A 16 2.13 -5.90 3.35
C GLN A 16 2.52 -5.44 1.94
N VAL A 17 3.78 -5.04 1.76
CA VAL A 17 4.31 -4.63 0.45
C VAL A 17 4.37 -5.85 -0.45
N ASN A 18 3.59 -5.85 -1.54
CA ASN A 18 3.54 -6.98 -2.45
C ASN A 18 4.82 -7.10 -3.29
N SER A 19 5.22 -8.33 -3.61
CA SER A 19 6.41 -8.65 -4.39
C SER A 19 6.40 -8.05 -5.81
N ALA A 20 5.23 -7.63 -6.33
CA ALA A 20 5.13 -6.86 -7.56
C ALA A 20 5.86 -5.51 -7.51
N TRP A 21 6.15 -4.97 -6.32
CA TRP A 21 6.91 -3.75 -6.13
C TRP A 21 8.43 -3.96 -6.03
N LEU A 22 8.92 -5.20 -5.94
CA LEU A 22 10.33 -5.47 -5.67
C LEU A 22 11.27 -4.82 -6.69
N SER A 23 10.94 -4.93 -7.97
CA SER A 23 11.75 -4.30 -9.02
C SER A 23 11.88 -2.78 -8.83
N LYS A 24 10.88 -2.13 -8.21
CA LYS A 24 10.91 -0.70 -7.92
C LYS A 24 11.56 -0.37 -6.58
N THR A 25 11.35 -1.16 -5.55
CA THR A 25 11.99 -0.90 -4.25
C THR A 25 13.49 -1.20 -4.31
N GLU A 26 13.92 -2.14 -5.14
CA GLU A 26 15.34 -2.43 -5.38
C GLU A 26 16.07 -1.26 -6.06
N GLU A 27 15.40 -0.49 -6.93
CA GLU A 27 15.95 0.74 -7.52
C GLU A 27 16.35 1.77 -6.45
N VAL A 28 15.76 1.70 -5.26
CA VAL A 28 16.08 2.57 -4.10
C VAL A 28 16.78 1.82 -2.96
N GLY A 29 17.36 0.66 -3.24
CA GLY A 29 18.18 -0.10 -2.30
C GLY A 29 17.39 -0.96 -1.30
N ILE A 30 16.10 -1.17 -1.50
CA ILE A 30 15.25 -1.98 -0.61
C ILE A 30 14.80 -3.26 -1.30
N GLY A 31 15.49 -4.36 -0.98
CA GLY A 31 15.15 -5.71 -1.45
C GLY A 31 14.16 -6.46 -0.55
N ALA A 32 13.79 -7.68 -0.97
CA ALA A 32 12.80 -8.51 -0.28
C ALA A 32 13.14 -8.81 1.19
N SER A 33 14.42 -9.05 1.50
CA SER A 33 14.86 -9.32 2.88
C SER A 33 14.60 -8.12 3.80
N ALA A 34 14.95 -6.91 3.36
CA ALA A 34 14.69 -5.68 4.09
C ALA A 34 13.17 -5.46 4.26
N LEU A 35 12.38 -5.63 3.21
CA LEU A 35 10.91 -5.55 3.31
C LEU A 35 10.33 -6.57 4.30
N GLN A 36 10.91 -7.75 4.42
CA GLN A 36 10.38 -8.82 5.27
C GLN A 36 10.80 -8.70 6.74
N HIS A 37 12.04 -8.27 6.99
CA HIS A 37 12.68 -8.39 8.29
C HIS A 37 13.01 -7.04 8.95
N ASP A 38 13.10 -5.96 8.18
CA ASP A 38 13.29 -4.60 8.70
C ASP A 38 11.98 -3.82 8.63
N THR A 39 11.39 -3.56 9.81
CA THR A 39 10.13 -2.84 9.93
C THR A 39 10.26 -1.38 9.47
N CYS A 40 11.39 -0.73 9.73
CA CYS A 40 11.62 0.65 9.31
C CYS A 40 11.74 0.73 7.79
N ALA A 41 12.50 -0.17 7.18
CA ALA A 41 12.63 -0.25 5.71
C ALA A 41 11.27 -0.57 5.05
N ASN A 42 10.48 -1.47 5.63
CA ASN A 42 9.15 -1.81 5.12
C ASN A 42 8.19 -0.61 5.13
N LEU A 43 8.12 0.11 6.25
CA LEU A 43 7.26 1.30 6.37
C LEU A 43 7.74 2.46 5.48
N TRP A 44 9.05 2.65 5.39
CA TRP A 44 9.63 3.64 4.48
C TRP A 44 9.28 3.31 3.02
N ALA A 45 9.45 2.05 2.61
CA ALA A 45 9.12 1.60 1.26
C ALA A 45 7.64 1.77 0.97
N ALA A 46 6.76 1.48 1.93
CA ALA A 46 5.33 1.70 1.78
C ALA A 46 4.99 3.18 1.54
N GLY A 47 5.60 4.09 2.31
CA GLY A 47 5.46 5.54 2.10
C GLY A 47 6.00 5.99 0.75
N TRP A 48 7.15 5.46 0.33
CA TRP A 48 7.75 5.74 -0.98
C TRP A 48 6.84 5.27 -2.13
N ILE A 49 6.33 4.03 -2.08
CA ILE A 49 5.36 3.50 -3.06
C ILE A 49 4.11 4.38 -3.10
N MET A 50 3.57 4.74 -1.95
CA MET A 50 2.38 5.59 -1.87
C MET A 50 2.64 6.96 -2.51
N ARG A 51 3.83 7.56 -2.29
CA ARG A 51 4.19 8.82 -2.95
C ARG A 51 4.27 8.68 -4.46
N ARG A 52 4.78 7.57 -4.99
CA ARG A 52 4.77 7.29 -6.44
C ARG A 52 3.34 7.23 -7.00
N CYS A 53 2.46 6.50 -6.32
CA CYS A 53 1.06 6.41 -6.71
C CYS A 53 0.36 7.77 -6.65
N LEU A 54 0.64 8.61 -5.64
CA LEU A 54 0.12 9.98 -5.56
C LEU A 54 0.63 10.87 -6.70
N ASN A 55 1.91 10.76 -7.07
CA ASN A 55 2.46 11.50 -8.20
C ASN A 55 1.78 11.10 -9.52
N LYS A 56 1.48 9.81 -9.71
CA LYS A 56 0.83 9.31 -10.92
C LYS A 56 -0.67 9.64 -10.98
N PHE A 57 -1.36 9.51 -9.86
CA PHE A 57 -2.81 9.75 -9.75
C PHE A 57 -3.08 11.04 -8.97
N SER A 58 -2.42 12.14 -9.35
CA SER A 58 -2.44 13.42 -8.63
C SER A 58 -3.84 14.00 -8.39
N ASN A 59 -4.76 13.72 -9.31
CA ASN A 59 -6.14 14.25 -9.27
C ASN A 59 -7.11 13.31 -8.54
N SER A 60 -6.64 12.18 -7.99
CA SER A 60 -7.48 11.23 -7.27
C SER A 60 -6.70 10.47 -6.20
N PHE A 61 -6.82 10.95 -4.97
CA PHE A 61 -6.26 10.28 -3.80
C PHE A 61 -6.68 8.81 -3.70
N TRP A 62 -7.96 8.50 -3.94
CA TRP A 62 -8.45 7.13 -3.85
C TRP A 62 -7.94 6.20 -4.96
N HIS A 63 -7.64 6.75 -6.15
CA HIS A 63 -6.92 5.97 -7.16
C HIS A 63 -5.47 5.74 -6.76
N ALA A 64 -4.80 6.70 -6.11
CA ALA A 64 -3.46 6.49 -5.57
C ALA A 64 -3.45 5.39 -4.49
N VAL A 65 -4.44 5.38 -3.59
CA VAL A 65 -4.63 4.30 -2.61
C VAL A 65 -4.82 2.95 -3.31
N GLY A 66 -5.66 2.89 -4.36
CA GLY A 66 -5.85 1.67 -5.15
C GLY A 66 -4.56 1.21 -5.85
N CYS A 67 -3.79 2.15 -6.41
CA CYS A 67 -2.51 1.91 -7.07
C CYS A 67 -1.52 1.19 -6.15
N TYR A 68 -1.46 1.53 -4.86
CA TYR A 68 -0.60 0.84 -3.89
C TYR A 68 -0.81 -0.69 -3.91
N HIS A 69 -2.08 -1.11 -4.01
CA HIS A 69 -2.44 -2.52 -3.97
C HIS A 69 -2.29 -3.25 -5.31
N THR A 70 -2.53 -2.60 -6.44
CA THR A 70 -2.57 -3.28 -7.75
C THR A 70 -1.45 -2.87 -8.72
N GLY A 71 -0.59 -1.94 -8.32
CA GLY A 71 0.43 -1.34 -9.16
C GLY A 71 -0.04 -0.15 -10.00
N GLU A 72 0.93 0.49 -10.65
CA GLU A 72 0.77 1.77 -11.36
C GLU A 72 -0.02 1.68 -12.68
N ASN A 73 -0.17 0.48 -13.26
CA ASN A 73 -0.72 0.29 -14.61
C ASN A 73 -1.77 -0.83 -14.63
N PRO A 74 -3.01 -0.59 -14.15
CA PRO A 74 -4.09 -1.55 -14.33
C PRO A 74 -4.41 -1.67 -15.83
N LYS A 75 -4.33 -2.89 -16.37
CA LYS A 75 -4.60 -3.23 -17.77
C LYS A 75 -5.94 -3.94 -17.96
N LYS A 76 -6.52 -4.49 -16.89
CA LYS A 76 -7.76 -5.27 -16.96
C LYS A 76 -8.85 -4.71 -16.03
N PRO A 77 -10.15 -4.85 -16.38
CA PRO A 77 -11.26 -4.41 -15.55
C PRO A 77 -11.21 -4.96 -14.11
N GLU A 78 -10.76 -6.20 -13.93
CA GLU A 78 -10.67 -6.83 -12.60
C GLU A 78 -9.61 -6.15 -11.73
N GLN A 79 -8.55 -5.60 -12.33
CA GLN A 79 -7.55 -4.82 -11.59
C GLN A 79 -8.15 -3.50 -11.09
N LEU A 80 -8.94 -2.82 -11.93
CA LEU A 80 -9.65 -1.61 -11.53
C LEU A 80 -10.67 -1.89 -10.42
N ALA A 81 -11.39 -3.02 -10.50
CA ALA A 81 -12.28 -3.45 -9.44
C ALA A 81 -11.52 -3.67 -8.12
N ARG A 82 -10.37 -4.35 -8.15
CA ARG A 82 -9.52 -4.54 -6.97
C ARG A 82 -9.00 -3.22 -6.39
N GLN A 83 -8.63 -2.25 -7.22
CA GLN A 83 -8.26 -0.91 -6.75
C GLN A 83 -9.38 -0.27 -5.93
N ARG A 84 -10.61 -0.29 -6.45
CA ARG A 84 -11.78 0.27 -5.78
C ARG A 84 -12.09 -0.46 -4.47
N THR A 85 -12.11 -1.80 -4.50
CA THR A 85 -12.35 -2.61 -3.31
C THR A 85 -11.32 -2.33 -2.22
N TYR A 86 -10.03 -2.22 -2.59
CA TYR A 86 -8.97 -1.89 -1.65
C TYR A 86 -9.12 -0.49 -1.08
N ALA A 87 -9.39 0.52 -1.91
CA ALA A 87 -9.62 1.89 -1.46
C ALA A 87 -10.77 1.98 -0.44
N VAL A 88 -11.89 1.28 -0.69
CA VAL A 88 -13.01 1.19 0.26
C VAL A 88 -12.59 0.50 1.57
N LYS A 89 -11.78 -0.56 1.50
CA LYS A 89 -11.25 -1.24 2.71
C LYS A 89 -10.42 -0.28 3.55
N VAL A 90 -9.53 0.49 2.92
CA VAL A 90 -8.68 1.50 3.60
C VAL A 90 -9.54 2.62 4.18
N TYR A 91 -10.50 3.15 3.43
CA TYR A 91 -11.42 4.18 3.93
C TYR A 91 -12.14 3.72 5.21
N ARG A 92 -12.70 2.51 5.22
CA ARG A 92 -13.38 1.94 6.38
C ARG A 92 -12.45 1.75 7.58
N ALA A 93 -11.18 1.41 7.34
CA ALA A 93 -10.18 1.30 8.40
C ALA A 93 -9.85 2.68 9.00
N ILE A 94 -9.67 3.70 8.13
CA ILE A 94 -9.42 5.07 8.56
C ILE A 94 -10.59 5.60 9.37
N GLU A 95 -11.84 5.42 8.95
CA GLU A 95 -13.00 5.93 9.70
C GLU A 95 -13.08 5.33 11.12
N LYS A 96 -12.71 4.06 11.28
CA LYS A 96 -12.66 3.41 12.60
C LYS A 96 -11.59 3.99 13.52
N THR A 97 -10.43 4.40 12.97
CA THR A 97 -9.31 4.92 13.77
C THR A 97 -9.36 6.45 13.93
N ARG A 98 -9.88 7.16 12.93
CA ARG A 98 -9.96 8.62 12.85
C ARG A 98 -10.86 9.20 13.92
N GLY A 99 -12.03 8.61 14.18
CA GLY A 99 -12.95 9.10 15.20
C GLY A 99 -12.29 9.18 16.59
N PRO A 100 -11.78 8.07 17.13
CA PRO A 100 -11.02 8.06 18.39
C PRO A 100 -9.81 9.00 18.38
N PHE A 101 -9.06 9.04 17.27
CA PHE A 101 -7.92 9.94 17.15
C PHE A 101 -8.30 11.42 17.23
N LEU A 102 -9.36 11.83 16.53
CA LEU A 102 -9.84 13.22 16.56
C LEU A 102 -10.39 13.62 17.92
N LYS A 103 -11.06 12.70 18.62
CA LYS A 103 -11.49 12.89 20.01
C LYS A 103 -10.30 13.17 20.92
N TRP A 104 -9.30 12.29 20.88
CA TRP A 104 -8.04 12.47 21.61
C TRP A 104 -7.34 13.79 21.25
N LEU A 105 -7.26 14.12 19.96
CA LEU A 105 -6.59 15.33 19.47
C LEU A 105 -7.28 16.61 19.95
N ASN A 106 -8.61 16.61 20.03
CA ASN A 106 -9.41 17.76 20.43
C ASN A 106 -9.71 17.81 21.94
N GLY A 107 -9.23 16.84 22.72
CA GLY A 107 -9.47 16.77 24.17
C GLY A 107 -10.92 16.49 24.56
N VAL A 108 -11.69 15.79 23.70
CA VAL A 108 -13.10 15.40 23.92
C VAL A 108 -13.29 13.90 24.03
#